data_AF-A0A157ZH07-F1
#
_entry.id   AF-A0A157ZH07-F1
#
_cell.length_a   1.000
_cell.length_b   1.000
_cell.length_c   1.000
_cell.angle_alpha   90.00
_cell.angle_beta   90.00
_cell.angle_gamma   90.00
#
_symmetry.space_group_name_H-M   'P 1'
#
loop_
_entity.id
_entity.type
_entity.pdbx_description
1 polymer ?
#
loop_
_entity_poly.entity_id
_entity_poly.type
_entity_poly.pdbx_seq_one_letter_code
_entity_poly.pdbx_strand_id
1 'polypeptide(L)'
;MPESRHPDACRIGVAFIEAQLTALVAYASLLSDWIDRGAPPPDFAKAQPLLARKRSHPEAHMHSEAGTPMKAPPPEGDLSWPSFDTAEQRIAFALIVPSTNAILAVAEYFDIHRFSASRAPEVQFLMRVRDAAVNGNVFHIAADEYMPHAAYAGLIVDHTLDGTLLFSDGVKPGFMEFGDTVGLLRYLVKLLTSMQSVISAGDAG
;
A
#
# COMPACT_ATOMS: atom_id res chain seq x y z
N MET A 1 -22.21 33.15 10.23
CA MET A 1 -20.89 32.50 10.07
C MET A 1 -21.07 31.39 9.06
N PRO A 2 -20.32 31.34 7.96
CA PRO A 2 -20.42 30.21 7.06
C PRO A 2 -19.82 29.01 7.79
N GLU A 3 -20.66 28.01 8.08
CA GLU A 3 -20.18 26.68 8.45
C GLU A 3 -19.23 26.24 7.34
N SER A 4 -17.94 26.18 7.65
CA SER A 4 -16.98 25.49 6.83
C SER A 4 -17.43 24.04 6.75
N ARG A 5 -18.19 23.69 5.69
CA ARG A 5 -18.51 22.32 5.32
C ARG A 5 -17.19 21.59 5.12
N HIS A 6 -16.64 21.02 6.19
CA HIS A 6 -15.60 20.03 6.06
C HIS A 6 -16.15 18.95 5.14
N PRO A 7 -15.46 18.65 4.03
CA PRO A 7 -15.96 17.63 3.12
C PRO A 7 -16.01 16.30 3.88
N ASP A 8 -17.14 15.59 3.74
CA ASP A 8 -17.40 14.31 4.39
C ASP A 8 -16.25 13.32 4.16
N ALA A 9 -15.51 13.05 5.24
CA ALA A 9 -14.32 12.19 5.22
C ALA A 9 -14.67 10.75 4.84
N CYS A 10 -15.87 10.27 5.15
CA CYS A 10 -16.30 8.95 4.70
C CYS A 10 -16.45 8.94 3.17
N ARG A 11 -17.09 9.96 2.59
CA ARG A 11 -17.28 10.07 1.13
C ARG A 11 -15.96 10.20 0.38
N ILE A 12 -15.03 11.03 0.88
CA ILE A 12 -13.71 11.16 0.26
C ILE A 12 -12.94 9.84 0.39
N GLY A 13 -12.99 9.20 1.56
CA GLY A 13 -12.32 7.93 1.81
C GLY A 13 -12.81 6.82 0.87
N VAL A 14 -14.12 6.72 0.62
CA VAL A 14 -14.68 5.78 -0.36
C VAL A 14 -14.05 6.02 -1.74
N ALA A 15 -14.14 7.23 -2.27
CA ALA A 15 -13.60 7.54 -3.61
C ALA A 15 -12.08 7.31 -3.68
N PHE A 16 -11.36 7.61 -2.61
CA PHE A 16 -9.92 7.37 -2.51
C PHE A 16 -9.58 5.88 -2.55
N ILE A 17 -10.25 5.05 -1.76
CA ILE A 17 -10.02 3.60 -1.74
C ILE A 17 -10.43 2.97 -3.08
N GLU A 18 -11.52 3.43 -3.70
CA GLU A 18 -11.93 2.98 -5.05
C GLU A 18 -10.88 3.32 -6.12
N ALA A 19 -10.22 4.48 -6.02
CA ALA A 19 -9.10 4.82 -6.91
C ALA A 19 -7.90 3.87 -6.71
N GLN A 20 -7.56 3.54 -5.46
CA GLN A 20 -6.52 2.54 -5.16
C GLN A 20 -6.89 1.16 -5.74
N LEU A 21 -8.12 0.72 -5.52
CA LEU A 21 -8.64 -0.55 -6.06
C LEU A 21 -8.56 -0.59 -7.58
N THR A 22 -8.92 0.50 -8.25
CA THR A 22 -8.85 0.60 -9.71
C THR A 22 -7.40 0.48 -10.20
N ALA A 23 -6.47 1.17 -9.54
CA ALA A 23 -5.05 1.10 -9.87
C ALA A 23 -4.49 -0.32 -9.66
N LEU A 24 -4.82 -0.98 -8.55
CA LEU A 24 -4.40 -2.35 -8.25
C LEU A 24 -4.91 -3.34 -9.31
N VAL A 25 -6.20 -3.29 -9.64
CA VAL A 25 -6.80 -4.20 -10.62
C VAL A 25 -6.21 -3.96 -12.01
N ALA A 26 -6.03 -2.70 -12.42
CA ALA A 26 -5.39 -2.36 -13.69
C ALA A 26 -3.95 -2.88 -13.76
N TYR A 27 -3.16 -2.68 -12.70
CA TYR A 27 -1.80 -3.18 -12.61
C TYR A 27 -1.74 -4.71 -12.71
N ALA A 28 -2.54 -5.41 -11.92
CA ALA A 28 -2.61 -6.87 -11.94
C ALA A 28 -3.06 -7.42 -13.31
N SER A 29 -4.01 -6.74 -13.98
CA SER A 29 -4.49 -7.13 -15.30
C SER A 29 -3.40 -6.99 -16.36
N LEU A 30 -2.66 -5.88 -16.35
CA LEU A 30 -1.53 -5.66 -17.26
C LEU A 30 -0.39 -6.66 -17.01
N LEU A 31 -0.12 -6.96 -15.74
CA LEU A 31 0.89 -7.92 -15.34
C LEU A 31 0.52 -9.35 -15.78
N SER A 32 -0.74 -9.75 -15.60
CA SER A 32 -1.23 -11.06 -16.07
C SER A 32 -1.11 -11.18 -17.59
N ASP A 33 -1.57 -10.18 -18.35
CA ASP A 33 -1.48 -10.20 -19.83
C ASP A 33 -0.03 -10.27 -20.31
N TRP A 34 0.89 -9.58 -19.63
CA TRP A 34 2.32 -9.65 -19.93
C TRP A 34 2.88 -11.07 -19.72
N ILE A 35 2.43 -11.76 -18.68
CA ILE A 35 2.91 -13.12 -18.34
C ILE A 35 2.28 -14.19 -19.19
N ASP A 36 0.97 -14.11 -19.43
CA ASP A 36 0.22 -15.08 -20.26
C ASP A 36 0.77 -15.11 -21.70
N ARG A 37 1.39 -14.02 -22.16
CA ARG A 37 2.07 -13.92 -23.46
C ARG A 37 3.52 -14.41 -23.44
N GLY A 38 4.03 -14.91 -22.31
CA GLY A 38 5.41 -15.36 -22.16
C GLY A 38 6.44 -14.24 -22.32
N ALA A 39 6.09 -13.00 -21.97
CA ALA A 39 6.98 -11.88 -22.17
C ALA A 39 8.24 -12.00 -21.28
N PRO A 40 9.42 -11.58 -21.80
CA PRO A 40 10.66 -11.58 -21.02
C PRO A 40 10.59 -10.53 -19.90
N PRO A 41 11.35 -10.68 -18.80
CA PRO A 41 11.42 -9.73 -17.68
C PRO A 41 11.50 -8.25 -18.11
N PRO A 42 10.96 -7.31 -17.31
CA PRO A 42 10.92 -5.90 -17.68
C PRO A 42 12.32 -5.34 -17.96
N ASP A 43 12.47 -4.74 -19.13
CA ASP A 43 13.68 -4.02 -19.52
C ASP A 43 13.52 -2.54 -19.14
N PHE A 44 14.18 -2.13 -18.06
CA PHE A 44 14.07 -0.77 -17.54
C PHE A 44 14.70 0.28 -18.46
N ALA A 45 15.59 -0.09 -19.38
CA ALA A 45 16.10 0.85 -20.38
C ALA A 45 14.97 1.40 -21.27
N LYS A 46 13.91 0.62 -21.49
CA LYS A 46 12.73 1.05 -22.27
C LYS A 46 11.89 2.11 -21.56
N ALA A 47 12.05 2.30 -20.24
CA ALA A 47 11.36 3.36 -19.50
C ALA A 47 12.04 4.73 -19.67
N GLN A 48 13.30 4.78 -20.13
CA GLN A 48 14.08 6.02 -20.22
C GLN A 48 13.40 7.17 -20.99
N PRO A 49 12.70 6.94 -22.13
CA PRO A 49 12.00 8.02 -22.82
C PRO A 49 10.87 8.66 -21.99
N LEU A 50 10.26 7.90 -21.08
CA LEU A 50 9.24 8.41 -20.16
C LEU A 50 9.90 9.12 -18.98
N LEU A 51 10.97 8.55 -18.41
CA LEU A 51 11.72 9.15 -17.31
C LEU A 51 12.40 10.47 -17.69
N ALA A 52 12.80 10.62 -18.95
CA ALA A 52 13.37 11.85 -19.48
C ALA A 52 12.35 13.00 -19.60
N ARG A 53 11.05 12.70 -19.61
CA ARG A 53 9.97 13.71 -19.69
C ARG A 53 9.70 14.30 -18.31
N LYS A 54 10.54 15.26 -17.90
CA LYS A 54 10.38 16.00 -16.65
C LYS A 54 9.98 17.44 -16.94
N ARG A 55 9.00 17.95 -16.18
CA ARG A 55 8.71 19.38 -16.08
C ARG A 55 9.44 20.03 -14.90
N SER A 56 9.98 19.21 -13.99
CA SER A 56 10.80 19.68 -12.90
C SER A 56 12.17 20.10 -13.42
N HIS A 57 12.59 21.28 -13.01
CA HIS A 57 13.96 21.76 -13.19
C HIS A 57 14.65 21.63 -11.84
N PRO A 58 15.54 20.64 -11.64
CA PRO A 58 16.30 20.58 -10.40
C PRO A 58 17.15 21.85 -10.30
N GLU A 59 16.80 22.72 -9.36
CA GLU A 59 17.62 23.90 -9.06
C GLU A 59 18.96 23.41 -8.50
N ALA A 60 20.07 23.93 -9.04
CA ALA A 60 21.41 23.51 -8.63
C ALA A 60 21.74 23.81 -7.15
N HIS A 61 20.91 24.60 -6.45
CA HIS A 61 21.29 25.27 -5.20
C HIS A 61 20.20 25.34 -4.13
N MET A 62 19.36 24.32 -3.97
CA MET A 62 18.62 24.14 -2.71
C MET A 62 18.93 22.77 -2.13
N HIS A 63 19.44 22.77 -0.89
CA HIS A 63 20.09 21.68 -0.15
C HIS A 63 21.60 21.46 -0.43
N SER A 64 22.36 22.54 -0.54
CA SER A 64 23.72 22.56 0.02
C SER A 64 23.61 23.19 1.41
N GLU A 65 23.19 22.39 2.39
CA GLU A 65 23.49 22.77 3.77
C GLU A 65 25.01 22.81 3.89
N ALA A 66 25.52 23.87 4.50
CA ALA A 66 26.94 24.13 4.64
C ALA A 66 27.70 22.86 5.07
N GLY A 67 28.59 22.39 4.18
CA GLY A 67 29.69 21.49 4.54
C GLY A 67 29.54 20.04 4.12
N THR A 68 29.65 19.72 2.84
CA THR A 68 30.55 18.66 2.33
C THR A 68 30.55 18.71 0.80
N PRO A 69 31.71 18.53 0.12
CA PRO A 69 31.70 18.35 -1.33
C PRO A 69 30.86 17.10 -1.62
N MET A 70 29.72 17.26 -2.31
CA MET A 70 29.00 16.08 -2.81
C MET A 70 29.96 15.37 -3.76
N LYS A 71 30.41 14.20 -3.31
CA LYS A 71 31.02 13.17 -4.16
C LYS A 71 30.11 13.03 -5.38
N ALA A 72 30.70 12.87 -6.57
CA ALA A 72 29.97 12.69 -7.82
C ALA A 72 28.72 11.82 -7.59
N PRO A 73 27.56 12.18 -8.18
CA PRO A 73 26.34 11.40 -8.00
C PRO A 73 26.70 9.93 -8.16
N PRO A 74 26.26 9.05 -7.24
CA PRO A 74 26.54 7.64 -7.37
C PRO A 74 26.18 7.24 -8.81
N PRO A 75 27.00 6.44 -9.51
CA PRO A 75 26.60 5.92 -10.81
C PRO A 75 25.19 5.37 -10.62
N GLU A 76 24.25 5.80 -11.46
CA GLU A 76 22.88 5.27 -11.46
C GLU A 76 23.03 3.76 -11.37
N GLY A 77 22.73 3.19 -10.20
CA GLY A 77 22.90 1.76 -10.02
C GLY A 77 22.02 1.11 -11.07
N ASP A 78 22.59 0.17 -11.83
CA ASP A 78 21.84 -0.57 -12.84
C ASP A 78 20.64 -1.22 -12.14
N LEU A 79 19.49 -0.55 -12.18
CA LEU A 79 18.25 -1.11 -11.71
C LEU A 79 18.01 -2.31 -12.62
N SER A 80 18.02 -3.50 -12.03
CA SER A 80 17.76 -4.75 -12.74
C SER A 80 16.59 -5.45 -12.10
N TRP A 81 15.68 -5.98 -12.93
CA TRP A 81 14.61 -6.84 -12.44
C TRP A 81 15.21 -8.13 -11.84
N PRO A 82 14.78 -8.57 -10.63
CA PRO A 82 15.30 -9.81 -10.05
C PRO A 82 14.96 -11.02 -10.92
N SER A 83 15.82 -12.03 -10.91
CA SER A 83 15.58 -13.27 -11.65
C SER A 83 14.70 -14.22 -10.84
N PHE A 84 13.68 -14.76 -11.51
CA PHE A 84 12.75 -15.73 -10.93
C PHE A 84 12.54 -16.89 -11.90
N ASP A 85 12.41 -18.09 -11.35
CA ASP A 85 12.31 -19.34 -12.08
C ASP A 85 10.94 -19.51 -12.75
N THR A 86 9.87 -19.06 -12.08
CA THR A 86 8.50 -19.21 -12.59
C THR A 86 7.81 -17.87 -12.80
N ALA A 87 6.76 -17.92 -13.62
CA ALA A 87 5.84 -16.81 -13.83
C ALA A 87 5.14 -16.41 -12.53
N GLU A 88 4.69 -17.36 -11.69
CA GLU A 88 4.00 -17.05 -10.44
C GLU A 88 4.90 -16.28 -9.46
N GLN A 89 6.18 -16.63 -9.38
CA GLN A 89 7.15 -15.92 -8.54
C GLN A 89 7.34 -14.47 -8.99
N ARG A 90 7.36 -14.22 -10.32
CA ARG A 90 7.42 -12.86 -10.88
C ARG A 90 6.16 -12.06 -10.53
N ILE A 91 4.98 -12.70 -10.60
CA ILE A 91 3.71 -12.07 -10.22
C ILE A 91 3.74 -11.68 -8.75
N ALA A 92 4.05 -12.64 -7.89
CA ALA A 92 4.07 -12.44 -6.45
C ALA A 92 4.97 -11.26 -6.09
N PHE A 93 6.20 -11.24 -6.61
CA PHE A 93 7.14 -10.14 -6.37
C PHE A 93 6.64 -8.80 -6.92
N ALA A 94 6.14 -8.75 -8.16
CA ALA A 94 5.68 -7.51 -8.77
C ALA A 94 4.45 -6.91 -8.06
N LEU A 95 3.63 -7.73 -7.39
CA LEU A 95 2.44 -7.28 -6.67
C LEU A 95 2.72 -6.78 -5.24
N ILE A 96 3.92 -6.99 -4.68
CA ILE A 96 4.29 -6.53 -3.34
C ILE A 96 4.16 -5.00 -3.25
N VAL A 97 4.85 -4.29 -4.14
CA VAL A 97 4.92 -2.82 -4.13
C VAL A 97 3.56 -2.16 -4.29
N PRO A 98 2.72 -2.49 -5.31
CA PRO A 98 1.41 -1.87 -5.44
C PRO A 98 0.50 -2.19 -4.26
N SER A 99 0.50 -3.43 -3.73
CA SER A 99 -0.29 -3.81 -2.55
C SER A 99 0.14 -3.02 -1.30
N THR A 100 1.45 -2.94 -1.08
CA THR A 100 2.07 -2.17 0.01
C THR A 100 1.68 -0.71 -0.05
N ASN A 101 1.81 -0.08 -1.22
CA ASN A 101 1.47 1.34 -1.40
C ASN A 101 -0.02 1.59 -1.12
N ALA A 102 -0.91 0.71 -1.58
CA ALA A 102 -2.33 0.86 -1.33
C ALA A 102 -2.68 0.71 0.16
N ILE A 103 -2.07 -0.26 0.87
CA ILE A 103 -2.22 -0.42 2.31
C ILE A 103 -1.76 0.84 3.05
N LEU A 104 -0.54 1.31 2.77
CA LEU A 104 0.02 2.50 3.43
C LEU A 104 -0.86 3.73 3.20
N ALA A 105 -1.25 3.97 1.94
CA ALA A 105 -2.06 5.11 1.57
C ALA A 105 -3.44 5.11 2.27
N VAL A 106 -4.09 3.95 2.35
CA VAL A 106 -5.40 3.81 3.01
C VAL A 106 -5.27 3.85 4.53
N ALA A 107 -4.26 3.22 5.12
CA ALA A 107 -4.03 3.29 6.56
C ALA A 107 -3.70 4.71 7.03
N GLU A 108 -2.86 5.43 6.28
CA GLU A 108 -2.56 6.84 6.55
C GLU A 108 -3.81 7.72 6.43
N TYR A 109 -4.67 7.46 5.45
CA TYR A 109 -5.97 8.12 5.35
C TYR A 109 -6.83 7.87 6.60
N PHE A 110 -6.88 6.63 7.06
CA PHE A 110 -7.61 6.26 8.28
C PHE A 110 -7.04 6.95 9.53
N ASP A 111 -5.72 7.12 9.63
CA ASP A 111 -5.08 7.85 10.73
C ASP A 111 -5.40 9.35 10.70
N ILE A 112 -5.20 10.00 9.55
CA ILE A 112 -5.43 11.44 9.36
C ILE A 112 -6.88 11.80 9.74
N HIS A 113 -7.83 10.94 9.37
CA HIS A 113 -9.25 11.14 9.63
C HIS A 113 -9.76 10.48 10.92
N ARG A 114 -8.85 9.97 11.78
CA ARG A 114 -9.14 9.34 13.09
C ARG A 114 -10.02 8.09 13.04
N PHE A 115 -10.17 7.47 11.87
CA PHE A 115 -10.85 6.19 11.74
C PHE A 115 -10.04 5.04 12.35
N SER A 116 -8.71 5.17 12.43
CA SER A 116 -7.82 4.17 13.06
C SER A 116 -8.08 3.96 14.55
N ALA A 117 -8.74 4.89 15.23
CA ALA A 117 -9.18 4.74 16.61
C ALA A 117 -10.33 3.72 16.78
N SER A 118 -10.97 3.30 15.69
CA SER A 118 -12.02 2.27 15.70
C SER A 118 -11.49 0.94 16.20
N ARG A 119 -12.20 0.30 17.14
CA ARG A 119 -11.89 -1.06 17.63
C ARG A 119 -12.41 -2.17 16.71
N ALA A 120 -12.92 -1.83 15.53
CA ALA A 120 -13.33 -2.82 14.55
C ALA A 120 -12.12 -3.71 14.15
N PRO A 121 -12.26 -5.04 14.16
CA PRO A 121 -11.13 -5.95 13.90
C PRO A 121 -10.43 -5.69 12.58
N GLU A 122 -11.14 -5.29 11.54
CA GLU A 122 -10.61 -5.06 10.20
C GLU A 122 -9.84 -3.73 10.11
N VAL A 123 -10.21 -2.74 10.93
CA VAL A 123 -9.44 -1.51 11.07
C VAL A 123 -8.15 -1.79 11.83
N GLN A 124 -8.24 -2.55 12.93
CA GLN A 124 -7.03 -2.99 13.66
C GLN A 124 -6.13 -3.84 12.77
N PHE A 125 -6.71 -4.72 11.95
CA PHE A 125 -5.99 -5.49 10.93
C PHE A 125 -5.25 -4.57 9.95
N LEU A 126 -5.93 -3.56 9.37
CA LEU A 126 -5.31 -2.57 8.49
C LEU A 126 -4.10 -1.89 9.15
N MET A 127 -4.22 -1.48 10.41
CA MET A 127 -3.12 -0.81 11.13
C MET A 127 -1.92 -1.74 11.32
N ARG A 128 -2.16 -3.03 11.61
CA ARG A 128 -1.09 -4.01 11.79
C ARG A 128 -0.37 -4.35 10.49
N VAL A 129 -1.11 -4.48 9.39
CA VAL A 129 -0.49 -4.73 8.07
C VAL A 129 0.23 -3.47 7.55
N ARG A 130 -0.23 -2.26 7.89
CA ARG A 130 0.53 -1.02 7.68
C ARG A 130 1.89 -1.09 8.39
N ASP A 131 1.92 -1.50 9.65
CA ASP A 131 3.17 -1.58 10.42
C ASP A 131 4.16 -2.56 9.79
N ALA A 132 3.68 -3.75 9.39
CA ALA A 132 4.51 -4.71 8.68
C ALA A 132 5.00 -4.18 7.31
N ALA A 133 4.16 -3.44 6.60
CA ALA A 133 4.51 -2.79 5.34
C ALA A 133 5.62 -1.73 5.51
N VAL A 134 5.53 -0.89 6.55
CA VAL A 134 6.58 0.10 6.89
C VAL A 134 7.88 -0.60 7.32
N ASN A 135 7.78 -1.74 8.01
CA ASN A 135 8.91 -2.53 8.50
C ASN A 135 9.52 -3.44 7.43
N GLY A 136 9.49 -3.02 6.16
CA GLY A 136 10.14 -3.75 5.08
C GLY A 136 9.48 -5.09 4.76
N ASN A 137 8.15 -5.14 4.82
CA ASN A 137 7.35 -6.33 4.50
C ASN A 137 7.48 -7.46 5.54
N VAL A 138 7.79 -7.13 6.80
CA VAL A 138 7.95 -8.09 7.90
C VAL A 138 7.14 -7.64 9.10
N PHE A 139 6.40 -8.57 9.72
CA PHE A 139 5.75 -8.31 10.99
C PHE A 139 6.79 -8.20 12.11
N HIS A 140 6.68 -7.13 12.90
CA HIS A 140 7.44 -6.97 14.13
C HIS A 140 6.46 -6.78 15.29
N ILE A 141 6.27 -7.83 16.09
CA ILE A 141 5.26 -7.90 17.15
C ILE A 141 5.94 -8.42 18.42
N ALA A 142 6.16 -7.54 19.39
CA ALA A 142 6.80 -7.95 20.64
C ALA A 142 5.86 -8.85 21.46
N ALA A 143 6.42 -9.86 22.12
CA ALA A 143 5.64 -10.86 22.86
C ALA A 143 4.83 -10.29 24.03
N ASP A 144 5.24 -9.13 24.57
CA ASP A 144 4.59 -8.40 25.65
C ASP A 144 3.71 -7.23 25.16
N GLU A 145 3.59 -7.04 23.84
CA GLU A 145 2.78 -5.98 23.28
C GLU A 145 1.29 -6.28 23.45
N TYR A 146 0.55 -5.33 24.04
CA TYR A 146 -0.91 -5.41 24.04
C TYR A 146 -1.45 -5.22 22.61
N MET A 147 -2.15 -6.23 22.12
CA MET A 147 -2.68 -6.25 20.77
C MET A 147 -4.21 -6.39 20.77
N PRO A 148 -4.95 -5.35 20.34
CA PRO A 148 -6.37 -5.48 20.05
C PRO A 148 -6.62 -6.58 19.00
N HIS A 149 -7.78 -7.23 19.05
CA HIS A 149 -8.13 -8.24 18.06
C HIS A 149 -8.11 -7.64 16.65
N ALA A 150 -7.19 -8.12 15.81
CA ALA A 150 -6.93 -7.65 14.46
C ALA A 150 -7.14 -8.82 13.49
N ALA A 151 -8.27 -8.83 12.81
CA ALA A 151 -8.66 -9.94 11.95
C ALA A 151 -9.46 -9.49 10.73
N TYR A 152 -9.27 -10.18 9.61
CA TYR A 152 -10.01 -10.00 8.37
C TYR A 152 -10.10 -11.32 7.59
N ALA A 153 -11.30 -11.73 7.19
CA ALA A 153 -11.53 -12.90 6.32
C ALA A 153 -10.83 -14.22 6.76
N GLY A 154 -10.66 -14.42 8.08
CA GLY A 154 -9.97 -15.60 8.64
C GLY A 154 -8.46 -15.41 8.84
N LEU A 155 -7.88 -14.33 8.30
CA LEU A 155 -6.52 -13.89 8.62
C LEU A 155 -6.56 -13.18 9.98
N ILE A 156 -5.73 -13.65 10.90
CA ILE A 156 -5.61 -13.09 12.26
C ILE A 156 -4.17 -12.67 12.45
N VAL A 157 -3.96 -11.41 12.83
CA VAL A 157 -2.63 -10.95 13.24
C VAL A 157 -2.49 -11.25 14.73
N ASP A 158 -1.48 -12.04 15.08
CA ASP A 158 -1.07 -12.30 16.44
C ASP A 158 0.45 -12.45 16.58
N HIS A 159 0.91 -12.65 17.82
CA HIS A 159 2.33 -12.75 18.17
C HIS A 159 3.05 -13.90 17.45
N THR A 160 2.34 -14.89 16.90
CA THR A 160 2.96 -15.99 16.14
C THR A 160 3.48 -15.54 14.78
N LEU A 161 3.05 -14.35 14.31
CA LEU A 161 3.50 -13.76 13.06
C LEU A 161 4.80 -12.96 13.19
N ASP A 162 5.39 -12.77 14.37
CA ASP A 162 6.65 -12.02 14.50
C ASP A 162 7.76 -12.61 13.61
N GLY A 163 8.43 -11.75 12.84
CA GLY A 163 9.45 -12.14 11.85
C GLY A 163 8.92 -12.78 10.57
N THR A 164 7.59 -12.97 10.42
CA THR A 164 6.99 -13.49 9.19
C THR A 164 6.80 -12.39 8.14
N LEU A 165 6.80 -12.79 6.87
CA LEU A 165 6.59 -11.87 5.75
C LEU A 165 5.12 -11.49 5.63
N LEU A 166 4.84 -10.21 5.38
CA LEU A 166 3.49 -9.74 5.04
C LEU A 166 3.08 -10.27 3.66
N PHE A 167 3.86 -9.98 2.63
CA PHE A 167 3.71 -10.52 1.27
C PHE A 167 4.84 -11.47 0.90
N SER A 168 4.57 -12.43 0.01
CA SER A 168 5.60 -13.32 -0.54
C SER A 168 6.70 -12.51 -1.26
N ASP A 169 7.96 -12.85 -1.02
CA ASP A 169 9.12 -12.27 -1.72
C ASP A 169 9.44 -12.99 -3.06
N GLY A 170 8.58 -13.94 -3.47
CA GLY A 170 8.80 -14.82 -4.61
C GLY A 170 9.54 -16.11 -4.27
N VAL A 171 10.02 -16.28 -3.04
CA VAL A 171 10.69 -17.49 -2.55
C VAL A 171 9.99 -18.03 -1.30
N LYS A 172 9.78 -17.19 -0.30
CA LYS A 172 9.07 -17.52 0.94
C LYS A 172 7.61 -17.05 0.86
N PRO A 173 6.65 -17.85 1.33
CA PRO A 173 5.26 -17.43 1.39
C PRO A 173 5.10 -16.24 2.35
N GLY A 174 4.15 -15.36 2.02
CA GLY A 174 3.70 -14.29 2.89
C GLY A 174 2.40 -14.64 3.60
N PHE A 175 2.05 -13.84 4.60
CA PHE A 175 0.79 -13.93 5.33
C PHE A 175 -0.43 -13.53 4.48
N MET A 176 -0.28 -12.53 3.61
CA MET A 176 -1.33 -12.03 2.73
C MET A 176 -1.00 -12.28 1.26
N GLU A 177 -2.05 -12.52 0.48
CA GLU A 177 -2.00 -12.49 -0.97
C GLU A 177 -2.57 -11.17 -1.52
N PHE A 178 -2.37 -10.95 -2.82
CA PHE A 178 -2.94 -9.79 -3.52
C PHE A 178 -4.48 -9.74 -3.38
N GLY A 179 -5.14 -10.90 -3.47
CA GLY A 179 -6.58 -11.02 -3.30
C GLY A 179 -7.08 -10.53 -1.95
N ASP A 180 -6.32 -10.80 -0.88
CA ASP A 180 -6.64 -10.35 0.48
C ASP A 180 -6.55 -8.83 0.61
N THR A 181 -5.56 -8.22 -0.05
CA THR A 181 -5.43 -6.75 -0.11
C THR A 181 -6.64 -6.12 -0.79
N VAL A 182 -7.02 -6.63 -1.97
CA VAL A 182 -8.20 -6.15 -2.71
C VAL A 182 -9.49 -6.37 -1.89
N GLY A 183 -9.61 -7.52 -1.23
CA GLY A 183 -10.72 -7.86 -0.35
C GLY A 183 -10.85 -6.87 0.81
N LEU A 184 -9.74 -6.62 1.53
CA LEU A 184 -9.69 -5.70 2.66
C LEU A 184 -10.13 -4.29 2.24
N LEU A 185 -9.57 -3.77 1.15
CA LEU A 185 -9.94 -2.44 0.65
C LEU A 185 -11.43 -2.33 0.28
N ARG A 186 -11.99 -3.35 -0.38
CA ARG A 186 -13.44 -3.40 -0.67
C ARG A 186 -14.28 -3.45 0.60
N TYR A 187 -13.81 -4.14 1.63
CA TYR A 187 -14.48 -4.15 2.92
C TYR A 187 -14.47 -2.77 3.57
N LEU A 188 -13.33 -2.09 3.56
CA LEU A 188 -13.20 -0.73 4.11
C LEU A 188 -14.07 0.29 3.36
N VAL A 189 -14.27 0.15 2.04
CA VAL A 189 -15.26 0.94 1.29
C VAL A 189 -16.68 0.74 1.85
N LYS A 190 -17.08 -0.51 2.09
CA LYS A 190 -18.40 -0.82 2.67
C LYS A 190 -18.53 -0.24 4.08
N LEU A 191 -17.48 -0.35 4.89
CA LEU A 191 -17.42 0.21 6.24
C LEU A 191 -17.65 1.73 6.21
N LEU A 192 -16.88 2.48 5.41
CA LEU A 192 -17.02 3.94 5.32
C LEU A 192 -18.39 4.36 4.77
N THR A 193 -18.90 3.63 3.77
CA THR A 193 -20.26 3.86 3.22
C THR A 193 -21.32 3.67 4.30
N SER A 194 -21.18 2.65 5.14
CA SER A 194 -22.12 2.41 6.24
C SER A 194 -22.04 3.48 7.34
N MET A 195 -20.84 3.99 7.63
CA MET A 195 -20.67 5.09 8.59
C MET A 195 -21.30 6.39 8.06
N GLN A 196 -21.16 6.66 6.76
CA GLN A 196 -21.78 7.82 6.12
C GLN A 196 -23.31 7.82 6.24
N SER A 197 -23.96 6.68 6.02
CA SER A 197 -25.42 6.58 6.07
C SER A 197 -25.96 6.80 7.48
N VAL A 198 -25.25 6.32 8.51
CA VAL A 198 -25.60 6.55 9.92
C VAL A 198 -25.48 8.03 10.28
N ILE A 199 -24.39 8.70 9.90
CA ILE A 199 -24.19 10.14 10.17
C ILE A 199 -25.29 10.97 9.50
N SER A 200 -25.61 10.65 8.23
CA SER A 200 -26.64 11.37 7.47
C SER A 200 -28.05 11.19 8.03
N ALA A 201 -28.36 10.03 8.64
CA ALA A 201 -29.64 9.77 9.27
C ALA A 201 -29.79 10.47 10.64
N GLY A 202 -28.69 10.67 11.36
CA GLY A 202 -28.69 11.34 12.66
C GLY A 202 -28.84 12.87 12.60
N ASP A 203 -28.47 13.50 11.48
CA ASP A 203 -28.56 14.96 11.26
C ASP A 203 -29.96 15.43 10.81
N ALA A 204 -30.90 14.50 10.61
CA ALA A 204 -32.27 14.77 10.19
C ALA A 204 -33.30 14.76 11.35
N GLY A 205 -32.84 14.68 12.60
CA GLY A 205 -33.65 14.55 13.83
C GLY A 205 -33.78 15.81 14.67
#